data_AF-A0A956E6W2-F1
#
_entry.id   AF-A0A956E6W2-F1
#
_cell.length_a   1.000
_cell.length_b   1.000
_cell.length_c   1.000
_cell.angle_alpha   90.00
_cell.angle_beta   90.00
_cell.angle_gamma   90.00
#
_symmetry.space_group_name_H-M   'P 1'
#
loop_
_entity.id
_entity.type
_entity.pdbx_description
1 polymer ?
#
loop_
_entity_poly.entity_id
_entity_poly.type
_entity_poly.pdbx_seq_one_letter_code
_entity_poly.pdbx_strand_id
1 'polypeptide(L)'
;ALRQEIEADPEFLPRHDIEGKNRSDTRLTDYGYRQWSQLFNDRQLLHLGRLAREIKSLPEDQRRAIGLAFSSHLTTNCMLTSYAAGWRRLTPLFSIRAFRHVPRPVELNPWLEGTGRGTFPNAIRQVLRASAFAKAPKEPVRRGGFRDVESVAPTTAPRVFSGNARELTDIESSSIDMVLTDPPYFDNITYSELSDFFQPWLEHMGLVPEAKKRRALVKRALSARRNSEESIEEFAANLGEAFGEVRRVLKPHGLLAFTFRHSTPEGWLAMAKALARSGLKPVQVLPMPGEAGTGLHTHDGTSLWDAVLVFRKLPTTVPTEGLTKQQVAAARASVRRWRDRFRRQDRLPFNDADFANLLRASLVGASLGLYGYAKNTDIGLRSALENVVQG
;
A
#
# COMPACT_ATOMS: atom_id res chain seq x y z
N ALA A 1 31.43 -17.22 17.55
CA ALA A 1 30.68 -15.97 17.61
C ALA A 1 29.16 -16.22 17.61
N LEU A 2 28.48 -16.47 16.49
CA LEU A 2 27.01 -16.68 16.51
C LEU A 2 26.56 -17.79 17.47
N ARG A 3 27.17 -18.97 17.38
CA ARG A 3 26.86 -20.09 18.28
C ARG A 3 27.03 -19.71 19.76
N GLN A 4 28.07 -18.96 20.09
CA GLN A 4 28.32 -18.50 21.46
C GLN A 4 27.23 -17.53 21.96
N GLU A 5 26.74 -16.63 21.10
CA GLU A 5 25.61 -15.76 21.47
C GLU A 5 24.33 -16.58 21.69
N ILE A 6 24.06 -17.58 20.85
CA ILE A 6 22.88 -18.46 20.98
C ILE A 6 22.99 -19.38 22.21
N GLU A 7 24.19 -19.88 22.52
CA GLU A 7 24.45 -20.70 23.70
C GLU A 7 24.30 -19.88 24.99
N ALA A 8 24.75 -18.62 24.98
CA ALA A 8 24.60 -17.70 26.11
C ALA A 8 23.16 -17.21 26.28
N ASP A 9 22.43 -17.00 25.18
CA ASP A 9 21.05 -16.56 25.15
C ASP A 9 20.27 -17.33 24.06
N PRO A 10 19.50 -18.36 24.43
CA PRO A 10 18.69 -19.12 23.47
C PRO A 10 17.64 -18.26 22.73
N GLU A 11 17.28 -17.09 23.26
CA GLU A 11 16.35 -16.14 22.65
C GLU A 11 17.06 -15.09 21.77
N PHE A 12 18.39 -15.14 21.62
CA PHE A 12 19.20 -14.18 20.88
C PHE A 12 18.70 -13.89 19.45
N LEU A 13 18.01 -14.85 18.82
CA LEU A 13 17.38 -14.69 17.51
C LEU A 13 15.87 -14.98 17.58
N PRO A 14 15.05 -14.30 16.77
CA PRO A 14 13.63 -14.62 16.66
C PRO A 14 13.42 -16.02 16.08
N ARG A 15 12.56 -16.82 16.71
CA ARG A 15 12.20 -18.18 16.26
C ARG A 15 10.75 -18.21 15.78
N HIS A 16 10.57 -18.06 14.48
CA HIS A 16 9.24 -18.11 13.85
C HIS A 16 9.28 -19.00 12.61
N ASP A 17 8.30 -19.89 12.52
CA ASP A 17 8.07 -20.71 11.32
C ASP A 17 7.41 -19.88 10.22
N ILE A 18 7.73 -20.22 8.98
CA ILE A 18 7.05 -19.75 7.78
C ILE A 18 5.80 -20.62 7.60
N GLU A 19 4.61 -20.01 7.64
CA GLU A 19 3.35 -20.73 7.48
C GLU A 19 3.22 -21.31 6.07
N GLY A 20 3.06 -22.64 5.92
CA GLY A 20 2.96 -23.25 4.58
C GLY A 20 1.55 -23.40 4.01
N LYS A 21 0.52 -23.58 4.85
CA LYS A 21 -0.80 -24.08 4.39
C LYS A 21 -1.80 -23.01 3.95
N ASN A 22 -1.60 -21.75 4.32
CA ASN A 22 -2.57 -20.66 4.09
C ASN A 22 -1.94 -19.42 3.43
N ARG A 23 -0.72 -19.53 2.89
CA ARG A 23 -0.07 -18.44 2.15
C ARG A 23 -0.40 -18.53 0.67
N SER A 24 -0.67 -17.37 0.07
CA SER A 24 -0.79 -17.17 -1.37
C SER A 24 0.58 -17.21 -2.06
N ASP A 25 1.64 -16.68 -1.44
CA ASP A 25 3.02 -16.82 -1.93
C ASP A 25 3.69 -18.06 -1.32
N THR A 26 3.73 -19.14 -2.09
CA THR A 26 4.35 -20.42 -1.69
C THR A 26 5.84 -20.50 -2.00
N ARG A 27 6.43 -19.49 -2.67
CA ARG A 27 7.81 -19.58 -3.18
C ARG A 27 8.80 -19.98 -2.11
N LEU A 28 8.74 -19.34 -0.94
CA LEU A 28 9.66 -19.66 0.16
C LEU A 28 9.58 -21.15 0.56
N THR A 29 8.37 -21.68 0.72
CA THR A 29 8.17 -23.09 1.10
C THR A 29 8.52 -24.05 -0.02
N ASP A 30 8.28 -23.67 -1.29
CA ASP A 30 8.65 -24.45 -2.47
C ASP A 30 10.17 -24.57 -2.61
N TYR A 31 10.92 -23.51 -2.24
CA TYR A 31 12.38 -23.53 -2.14
C TYR A 31 12.93 -24.19 -0.87
N GLY A 32 12.07 -24.74 -0.01
CA GLY A 32 12.50 -25.49 1.18
C GLY A 32 12.68 -24.67 2.46
N TYR A 33 12.44 -23.35 2.43
CA TYR A 33 12.46 -22.54 3.65
C TYR A 33 11.27 -22.90 4.54
N ARG A 34 11.53 -23.05 5.84
CA ARG A 34 10.56 -23.40 6.88
C ARG A 34 10.61 -22.43 8.06
N GLN A 35 11.73 -21.75 8.28
CA GLN A 35 11.90 -20.76 9.34
C GLN A 35 12.41 -19.44 8.75
N TRP A 36 11.98 -18.32 9.32
CA TRP A 36 12.40 -16.99 8.86
C TRP A 36 13.91 -16.75 9.01
N SER A 37 14.54 -17.36 10.02
CA SER A 37 15.99 -17.30 10.25
C SER A 37 16.81 -17.91 9.09
N GLN A 38 16.23 -18.84 8.32
CA GLN A 38 16.90 -19.47 7.18
C GLN A 38 17.07 -18.54 5.99
N LEU A 39 16.41 -17.37 5.99
CA LEU A 39 16.59 -16.34 4.96
C LEU A 39 17.86 -15.50 5.18
N PHE A 40 18.68 -15.85 6.16
CA PHE A 40 19.87 -15.13 6.56
C PHE A 40 21.06 -16.09 6.70
N ASN A 41 22.26 -15.62 6.43
CA ASN A 41 23.48 -16.37 6.76
C ASN A 41 23.95 -16.07 8.20
N ASP A 42 24.89 -16.86 8.71
CA ASP A 42 25.39 -16.74 10.09
C ASP A 42 25.96 -15.36 10.44
N ARG A 43 26.62 -14.67 9.49
CA ARG A 43 27.18 -13.33 9.70
C ARG A 43 26.07 -12.29 9.82
N GLN A 44 25.07 -12.38 8.95
CA GLN A 44 23.87 -11.54 8.99
C GLN A 44 23.10 -11.76 10.28
N LEU A 45 22.88 -13.01 10.69
CA LEU A 45 22.19 -13.34 11.95
C LEU A 45 22.93 -12.79 13.17
N LEU A 46 24.27 -12.94 13.22
CA LEU A 46 25.07 -12.39 14.32
C LEU A 46 24.95 -10.87 14.40
N HIS A 47 25.08 -10.18 13.26
CA HIS A 47 24.95 -8.72 13.18
C HIS A 47 23.56 -8.26 13.59
N LEU A 48 22.52 -8.83 12.98
CA LEU A 48 21.13 -8.45 13.22
C LEU A 48 20.68 -8.78 14.65
N GLY A 49 21.09 -9.92 15.21
CA GLY A 49 20.79 -10.30 16.59
C GLY A 49 21.40 -9.33 17.60
N ARG A 50 22.70 -9.00 17.44
CA ARG A 50 23.36 -7.98 18.29
C ARG A 50 22.68 -6.63 18.18
N LEU A 51 22.41 -6.21 16.94
CA LEU A 51 21.75 -4.92 16.70
C LEU A 51 20.33 -4.88 17.30
N ALA A 52 19.54 -5.94 17.14
CA ALA A 52 18.20 -6.02 17.70
C ALA A 52 18.22 -5.98 19.24
N ARG A 53 19.20 -6.64 19.88
CA ARG A 53 19.41 -6.57 21.34
C ARG A 53 19.68 -5.14 21.81
N GLU A 54 20.57 -4.42 21.12
CA GLU A 54 20.84 -3.01 21.44
C GLU A 54 19.61 -2.12 21.20
N ILE A 55 18.84 -2.36 20.14
CA ILE A 55 17.60 -1.60 19.89
C ILE A 55 16.57 -1.87 20.99
N LYS A 56 16.45 -3.13 21.44
CA LYS A 56 15.49 -3.53 22.47
C LYS A 56 15.70 -2.81 23.80
N SER A 57 16.95 -2.48 24.15
CA SER A 57 17.33 -1.80 25.40
C SER A 57 17.06 -0.29 25.39
N LEU A 58 16.74 0.29 24.23
CA LEU A 58 16.46 1.72 24.11
C LEU A 58 15.08 2.11 24.68
N PRO A 59 14.91 3.39 25.08
CA PRO A 59 13.60 3.99 25.37
C PRO A 59 12.60 3.77 24.21
N GLU A 60 11.31 3.65 24.54
CA GLU A 60 10.29 3.23 23.58
C GLU A 60 10.23 4.09 22.30
N ASP A 61 10.31 5.40 22.45
CA ASP A 61 10.31 6.40 21.39
C ASP A 61 11.52 6.24 20.46
N GLN A 62 12.72 6.07 21.02
CA GLN A 62 13.94 5.82 20.24
C GLN A 62 13.90 4.44 19.57
N ARG A 63 13.44 3.43 20.32
CA ARG A 63 13.29 2.05 19.85
C ARG A 63 12.36 1.97 18.64
N ARG A 64 11.23 2.69 18.66
CA ARG A 64 10.29 2.76 17.52
C ARG A 64 10.93 3.41 16.29
N ALA A 65 11.60 4.54 16.46
CA ALA A 65 12.25 5.25 15.36
C ALA A 65 13.39 4.42 14.74
N ILE A 66 14.23 3.81 15.57
CA ILE A 66 15.34 2.97 15.11
C ILE A 66 14.84 1.63 14.57
N GLY A 67 13.75 1.10 15.11
CA GLY A 67 13.05 -0.07 14.59
C GLY A 67 12.63 0.10 13.13
N LEU A 68 12.17 1.29 12.71
CA LEU A 68 11.89 1.60 11.30
C LEU A 68 13.14 1.48 10.43
N ALA A 69 14.27 2.01 10.89
CA ALA A 69 15.55 1.87 10.19
C ALA A 69 16.00 0.41 10.12
N PHE A 70 15.82 -0.35 11.21
CA PHE A 70 16.10 -1.79 11.24
C PHE A 70 15.26 -2.55 10.21
N SER A 71 13.96 -2.28 10.10
CA SER A 71 13.09 -2.92 9.09
C SER A 71 13.58 -2.63 7.67
N SER A 72 13.95 -1.39 7.35
CA SER A 72 14.54 -1.09 6.04
C SER A 72 15.86 -1.83 5.82
N HIS A 73 16.73 -1.87 6.82
CA HIS A 73 18.04 -2.53 6.79
C HIS A 73 17.93 -4.06 6.61
N LEU A 74 16.86 -4.65 7.16
CA LEU A 74 16.59 -6.09 7.07
C LEU A 74 16.38 -6.53 5.60
N THR A 75 15.70 -5.70 4.79
CA THR A 75 15.45 -6.01 3.36
C THR A 75 16.72 -6.07 2.51
N THR A 76 17.83 -5.54 3.03
CA THR A 76 19.14 -5.51 2.38
C THR A 76 20.18 -6.39 3.06
N ASN A 77 19.85 -6.98 4.22
CA ASN A 77 20.72 -7.88 4.96
C ASN A 77 20.06 -9.24 5.11
N CYS A 78 19.73 -9.87 3.99
CA CYS A 78 19.23 -11.23 3.91
C CYS A 78 19.80 -11.93 2.67
N MET A 79 19.58 -13.22 2.54
CA MET A 79 20.06 -14.05 1.44
C MET A 79 19.14 -14.01 0.20
N LEU A 80 18.17 -13.08 0.18
CA LEU A 80 17.29 -12.84 -0.96
C LEU A 80 17.63 -11.53 -1.69
N THR A 81 18.84 -11.01 -1.48
CA THR A 81 19.39 -9.82 -2.15
C THR A 81 20.24 -10.22 -3.35
N SER A 82 20.17 -9.47 -4.45
CA SER A 82 20.97 -9.75 -5.66
C SER A 82 21.87 -8.57 -6.04
N TYR A 83 22.92 -8.81 -6.83
CA TYR A 83 23.77 -7.73 -7.34
C TYR A 83 23.14 -7.05 -8.55
N ALA A 84 22.98 -5.73 -8.52
CA ALA A 84 22.65 -4.94 -9.70
C ALA A 84 23.93 -4.40 -10.33
N ALA A 85 24.52 -5.16 -11.27
CA ALA A 85 25.80 -4.81 -11.89
C ALA A 85 25.83 -3.40 -12.52
N GLY A 86 24.77 -3.02 -13.23
CA GLY A 86 24.67 -1.69 -13.86
C GLY A 86 24.67 -0.52 -12.86
N TRP A 87 24.24 -0.77 -11.62
CA TRP A 87 24.19 0.23 -10.56
C TRP A 87 25.28 0.07 -9.51
N ARG A 88 26.14 -0.97 -9.65
CA ARG A 88 27.20 -1.35 -8.71
C ARG A 88 26.74 -1.35 -7.25
N ARG A 89 25.53 -1.85 -7.01
CA ARG A 89 24.89 -1.90 -5.69
C ARG A 89 24.00 -3.13 -5.59
N LEU A 90 23.57 -3.47 -4.39
CA LEU A 90 22.59 -4.55 -4.21
C LEU A 90 21.16 -4.11 -4.57
N THR A 91 20.35 -5.12 -4.87
CA THR A 91 18.89 -5.06 -4.98
C THR A 91 18.28 -5.66 -3.71
N PRO A 92 17.54 -4.88 -2.92
CA PRO A 92 16.80 -5.38 -1.75
C PRO A 92 15.75 -6.42 -2.12
N LEU A 93 15.42 -7.28 -1.16
CA LEU A 93 14.42 -8.35 -1.26
C LEU A 93 13.12 -7.92 -1.97
N PHE A 94 12.45 -6.87 -1.48
CA PHE A 94 11.14 -6.46 -2.01
C PHE A 94 11.19 -5.47 -3.18
N SER A 95 12.29 -5.42 -3.94
CA SER A 95 12.34 -4.61 -5.16
C SER A 95 11.35 -5.07 -6.24
N ILE A 96 10.85 -6.31 -6.12
CA ILE A 96 9.77 -6.83 -6.97
C ILE A 96 8.47 -7.17 -6.22
N ARG A 97 8.29 -6.64 -5.00
CA ARG A 97 7.08 -6.85 -4.16
C ARG A 97 6.72 -8.34 -3.92
N ALA A 98 7.71 -9.23 -3.90
CA ALA A 98 7.53 -10.67 -3.70
C ALA A 98 8.80 -11.33 -3.12
N PHE A 99 8.67 -12.56 -2.61
CA PHE A 99 9.82 -13.36 -2.16
C PHE A 99 10.52 -14.05 -3.33
N ARG A 100 11.45 -13.32 -3.98
CA ARG A 100 12.26 -13.86 -5.06
C ARG A 100 13.42 -14.69 -4.53
N HIS A 101 13.54 -15.94 -4.96
CA HIS A 101 14.76 -16.71 -4.75
C HIS A 101 15.94 -16.11 -5.54
N VAL A 102 17.07 -15.94 -4.86
CA VAL A 102 18.29 -15.42 -5.47
C VAL A 102 19.38 -16.50 -5.45
N PRO A 103 19.81 -17.01 -6.63
CA PRO A 103 20.79 -18.10 -6.68
C PRO A 103 22.22 -17.66 -6.33
N ARG A 104 22.50 -16.35 -6.40
CA ARG A 104 23.79 -15.74 -6.06
C ARG A 104 23.56 -14.54 -5.14
N PRO A 105 23.31 -14.81 -3.84
CA PRO A 105 23.04 -13.75 -2.89
C PRO A 105 24.26 -12.84 -2.69
N VAL A 106 24.01 -11.58 -2.35
CA VAL A 106 25.06 -10.60 -2.08
C VAL A 106 24.98 -10.13 -0.64
N GLU A 107 26.07 -10.30 0.09
CA GLU A 107 26.25 -9.69 1.40
C GLU A 107 26.87 -8.29 1.23
N LEU A 108 26.30 -7.31 1.93
CA LEU A 108 26.86 -5.97 2.04
C LEU A 108 27.63 -5.83 3.36
N ASN A 109 28.56 -4.87 3.44
CA ASN A 109 29.09 -4.46 4.75
C ASN A 109 28.05 -3.56 5.45
N PRO A 110 27.47 -3.99 6.59
CA PRO A 110 26.30 -3.33 7.19
C PRO A 110 26.59 -1.95 7.77
N TRP A 111 27.85 -1.60 7.99
CA TRP A 111 28.27 -0.37 8.67
C TRP A 111 28.91 0.67 7.75
N LEU A 112 28.92 0.45 6.43
CA LEU A 112 29.43 1.47 5.50
C LEU A 112 28.59 2.75 5.53
N GLU A 113 29.28 3.87 5.52
CA GLU A 113 28.68 5.20 5.49
C GLU A 113 28.75 5.83 4.09
N GLY A 114 27.73 6.61 3.71
CA GLY A 114 27.67 7.37 2.46
C GLY A 114 27.47 6.56 1.18
N THR A 115 28.03 5.36 1.11
CA THR A 115 28.01 4.48 -0.07
C THR A 115 27.16 3.24 0.18
N GLY A 116 26.67 2.62 -0.90
CA GLY A 116 25.84 1.42 -0.84
C GLY A 116 24.36 1.67 -0.49
N ARG A 117 23.50 0.70 -0.77
CA ARG A 117 22.07 0.75 -0.45
C ARG A 117 21.81 -0.03 0.83
N GLY A 118 21.02 0.52 1.76
CA GLY A 118 20.53 -0.24 2.91
C GLY A 118 21.56 -0.68 3.96
N THR A 119 22.72 -0.02 4.06
CA THR A 119 23.55 -0.12 5.27
C THR A 119 22.80 0.48 6.46
N PHE A 120 23.12 0.09 7.69
CA PHE A 120 22.38 0.56 8.86
C PHE A 120 22.52 2.08 9.06
N PRO A 121 23.71 2.70 8.93
CA PRO A 121 23.83 4.16 8.94
C PRO A 121 23.01 4.85 7.83
N ASN A 122 22.93 4.26 6.64
CA ASN A 122 22.10 4.79 5.55
C ASN A 122 20.60 4.70 5.88
N ALA A 123 20.16 3.63 6.54
CA ALA A 123 18.77 3.46 6.98
C ALA A 123 18.41 4.47 8.08
N ILE A 124 19.30 4.71 9.05
CA ILE A 124 19.12 5.77 10.06
C ILE A 124 19.03 7.14 9.39
N ARG A 125 19.91 7.45 8.41
CA ARG A 125 19.84 8.71 7.65
C ARG A 125 18.52 8.86 6.89
N GLN A 126 17.88 7.78 6.43
CA GLN A 126 16.55 7.87 5.82
C GLN A 126 15.48 8.28 6.85
N VAL A 127 15.50 7.68 8.04
CA VAL A 127 14.57 8.07 9.14
C VAL A 127 14.80 9.53 9.55
N LEU A 128 16.05 9.97 9.67
CA LEU A 128 16.38 11.37 9.97
C LEU A 128 15.89 12.33 8.89
N ARG A 129 16.05 11.98 7.60
CA ARG A 129 15.52 12.77 6.48
C ARG A 129 13.99 12.86 6.53
N ALA A 130 13.31 11.76 6.84
CA ALA A 130 11.86 11.74 7.00
C ALA A 130 11.41 12.65 8.17
N SER A 131 12.09 12.58 9.32
CA SER A 131 11.84 13.47 10.45
C SER A 131 12.09 14.94 10.12
N ALA A 132 13.16 15.25 9.39
CA ALA A 132 13.45 16.61 8.93
C ALA A 132 12.38 17.12 7.96
N PHE A 133 11.92 16.29 7.02
CA PHE A 133 10.82 16.63 6.11
C PHE A 133 9.51 16.87 6.87
N ALA A 134 9.19 16.07 7.89
CA ALA A 134 7.99 16.27 8.70
C ALA A 134 8.02 17.60 9.48
N LYS A 135 9.20 18.08 9.88
CA LYS A 135 9.38 19.38 10.55
C LYS A 135 9.36 20.57 9.59
N ALA A 136 9.79 20.37 8.35
CA ALA A 136 9.87 21.39 7.31
C ALA A 136 9.37 20.83 5.97
N PRO A 137 8.05 20.65 5.83
CA PRO A 137 7.48 20.04 4.63
C PRO A 137 7.68 20.93 3.41
N LYS A 138 7.88 20.27 2.27
CA LYS A 138 8.03 20.94 0.97
C LYS A 138 7.11 20.28 -0.04
N GLU A 139 6.60 21.05 -0.99
CA GLU A 139 5.73 20.54 -2.05
C GLU A 139 6.35 20.74 -3.43
N PRO A 140 6.10 19.82 -4.38
CA PRO A 140 6.66 19.92 -5.72
C PRO A 140 6.05 21.11 -6.47
N VAL A 141 6.88 21.83 -7.23
CA VAL A 141 6.44 22.94 -8.08
C VAL A 141 6.21 22.43 -9.50
N ARG A 142 5.20 22.98 -10.19
CA ARG A 142 4.84 22.59 -11.57
C ARG A 142 6.01 22.64 -12.58
N ARG A 143 6.98 23.52 -12.37
CA ARG A 143 8.18 23.65 -13.24
C ARG A 143 9.37 22.79 -12.77
N GLY A 144 9.17 21.93 -11.77
CA GLY A 144 10.22 21.15 -11.12
C GLY A 144 10.78 21.83 -9.87
N GLY A 145 11.45 21.04 -9.03
CA GLY A 145 11.91 21.47 -7.71
C GLY A 145 10.80 21.44 -6.66
N PHE A 146 11.12 21.96 -5.49
CA PHE A 146 10.24 22.02 -4.34
C PHE A 146 10.16 23.45 -3.81
N ARG A 147 8.98 23.85 -3.34
CA ARG A 147 8.81 25.07 -2.54
C ARG A 147 8.52 24.69 -1.10
N ASP A 148 8.99 25.52 -0.18
CA ASP A 148 8.64 25.35 1.23
C ASP A 148 7.14 25.57 1.42
N VAL A 149 6.53 24.74 2.24
CA VAL A 149 5.14 24.88 2.64
C VAL A 149 5.12 25.63 3.96
N GLU A 150 4.20 26.57 4.11
CA GLU A 150 4.00 27.25 5.38
C GLU A 150 3.70 26.21 6.47
N SER A 151 4.48 26.26 7.55
CA SER A 151 4.27 25.35 8.67
C SER A 151 3.00 25.74 9.40
N VAL A 152 1.94 24.95 9.21
CA VAL A 152 0.73 25.08 10.01
C VAL A 152 0.97 24.30 11.30
N ALA A 153 1.24 25.03 12.39
CA ALA A 153 1.34 24.41 13.71
C ALA A 153 -0.01 23.74 14.04
N PRO A 154 -0.04 22.43 14.33
CA PRO A 154 -1.29 21.77 14.64
C PRO A 154 -1.84 22.34 15.95
N THR A 155 -3.13 22.67 15.96
CA THR A 155 -3.83 23.18 17.17
C THR A 155 -4.01 22.09 18.24
N THR A 156 -3.88 20.83 17.83
CA THR A 156 -3.96 19.65 18.71
C THR A 156 -2.85 18.67 18.38
N ALA A 157 -2.31 17.98 19.38
CA ALA A 157 -1.33 16.93 19.14
C ALA A 157 -1.90 15.85 18.20
N PRO A 158 -1.12 15.39 17.19
CA PRO A 158 -1.57 14.32 16.31
C PRO A 158 -1.78 13.03 17.12
N ARG A 159 -2.89 12.33 16.85
CA ARG A 159 -3.22 11.03 17.45
C ARG A 159 -2.89 9.92 16.45
N VAL A 160 -2.15 8.91 16.90
CA VAL A 160 -1.81 7.73 16.09
C VAL A 160 -2.46 6.51 16.72
N PHE A 161 -3.22 5.77 15.92
CA PHE A 161 -3.91 4.55 16.35
C PHE A 161 -3.36 3.35 15.60
N SER A 162 -3.36 2.20 16.26
CA SER A 162 -3.05 0.92 15.63
C SER A 162 -4.28 0.02 15.78
N GLY A 163 -4.99 -0.20 14.68
CA GLY A 163 -6.26 -0.92 14.70
C GLY A 163 -6.71 -1.32 13.30
N ASN A 164 -7.84 -2.04 13.26
CA ASN A 164 -8.49 -2.42 12.02
C ASN A 164 -9.34 -1.25 11.52
N ALA A 165 -9.17 -0.82 10.27
CA ALA A 165 -9.94 0.28 9.69
C ALA A 165 -11.45 -0.02 9.56
N ARG A 166 -11.86 -1.29 9.72
CA ARG A 166 -13.26 -1.72 9.85
C ARG A 166 -13.87 -1.43 11.23
N GLU A 167 -13.06 -0.99 12.18
CA GLU A 167 -13.45 -0.72 13.57
C GLU A 167 -12.71 0.54 14.08
N LEU A 168 -13.23 1.73 13.78
CA LEU A 168 -12.63 3.01 14.19
C LEU A 168 -13.14 3.45 15.57
N THR A 169 -13.07 2.55 16.55
CA THR A 169 -13.71 2.72 17.88
C THR A 169 -13.17 3.91 18.68
N ASP A 170 -11.89 4.27 18.48
CA ASP A 170 -11.25 5.43 19.14
C ASP A 170 -11.63 6.80 18.54
N ILE A 171 -12.47 6.78 17.49
CA ILE A 171 -12.89 7.96 16.72
C ILE A 171 -14.41 8.11 16.80
N GLU A 172 -14.84 9.24 17.35
CA GLU A 172 -16.24 9.59 17.50
C GLU A 172 -16.94 9.73 16.15
N SER A 173 -18.23 9.39 16.12
CA SER A 173 -19.07 9.58 14.94
C SER A 173 -19.19 11.07 14.59
N SER A 174 -19.16 11.40 13.30
CA SER A 174 -19.29 12.78 12.81
C SER A 174 -18.28 13.78 13.40
N SER A 175 -17.05 13.35 13.64
CA SER A 175 -15.96 14.16 14.20
C SER A 175 -14.89 14.59 13.19
N ILE A 176 -14.81 13.93 12.03
CA ILE A 176 -13.74 14.10 11.05
C ILE A 176 -14.20 14.91 9.84
N ASP A 177 -13.47 15.96 9.46
CA ASP A 177 -13.79 16.80 8.29
C ASP A 177 -13.41 16.12 6.96
N MET A 178 -12.28 15.43 6.92
CA MET A 178 -11.77 14.76 5.73
C MET A 178 -10.99 13.49 6.08
N VAL A 179 -11.18 12.44 5.28
CA VAL A 179 -10.36 11.23 5.29
C VAL A 179 -9.58 11.14 3.99
N LEU A 180 -8.25 11.03 4.11
CA LEU A 180 -7.32 10.71 3.04
C LEU A 180 -6.82 9.28 3.25
N THR A 181 -6.97 8.41 2.25
CA THR A 181 -6.55 7.01 2.40
C THR A 181 -6.08 6.39 1.09
N ASP A 182 -5.36 5.28 1.18
CA ASP A 182 -4.88 4.45 0.07
C ASP A 182 -5.31 2.99 0.36
N PRO A 183 -6.54 2.60 -0.05
CA PRO A 183 -7.10 1.29 0.27
C PRO A 183 -6.31 0.17 -0.44
N PRO A 184 -6.39 -1.08 0.05
CA PRO A 184 -5.72 -2.20 -0.59
C PRO A 184 -6.15 -2.37 -2.05
N TYR A 185 -5.17 -2.66 -2.91
CA TYR A 185 -5.37 -2.98 -4.32
C TYR A 185 -5.77 -4.45 -4.44
N PHE A 186 -7.00 -4.72 -4.89
CA PHE A 186 -7.52 -6.07 -5.15
C PHE A 186 -6.46 -6.96 -5.82
N ASP A 187 -6.23 -8.18 -5.31
CA ASP A 187 -5.31 -9.23 -5.80
C ASP A 187 -3.89 -8.79 -6.25
N ASN A 188 -3.46 -7.56 -5.96
CA ASN A 188 -2.25 -7.00 -6.57
C ASN A 188 -1.01 -7.22 -5.69
N ILE A 189 -1.17 -7.16 -4.36
CA ILE A 189 -0.06 -7.34 -3.39
C ILE A 189 -0.59 -7.90 -2.07
N THR A 190 -0.12 -9.08 -1.67
CA THR A 190 -0.41 -9.65 -0.34
C THR A 190 0.47 -9.01 0.74
N TYR A 191 0.22 -7.73 1.06
CA TYR A 191 1.04 -6.95 2.01
C TYR A 191 1.16 -7.60 3.39
N SER A 192 0.10 -8.29 3.86
CA SER A 192 0.11 -9.05 5.11
C SER A 192 1.20 -10.13 5.09
N GLU A 193 1.27 -10.92 4.02
CA GLU A 193 2.28 -11.97 3.88
C GLU A 193 3.70 -11.43 3.73
N LEU A 194 3.88 -10.28 3.06
CA LEU A 194 5.19 -9.63 2.99
C LEU A 194 5.61 -9.10 4.36
N SER A 195 4.66 -8.64 5.18
CA SER A 195 4.92 -8.10 6.52
C SER A 195 5.44 -9.16 7.51
N ASP A 196 5.11 -10.44 7.28
CA ASP A 196 5.57 -11.56 8.09
C ASP A 196 7.10 -11.70 8.10
N PHE A 197 7.81 -11.16 7.11
CA PHE A 197 9.27 -11.12 7.09
C PHE A 197 9.85 -10.23 8.22
N PHE A 198 9.17 -9.11 8.52
CA PHE A 198 9.63 -8.16 9.54
C PHE A 198 9.14 -8.53 10.93
N GLN A 199 7.96 -9.13 11.01
CA GLN A 199 7.25 -9.37 12.26
C GLN A 199 8.07 -10.11 13.33
N PRO A 200 8.77 -11.22 13.04
CA PRO A 200 9.63 -11.92 14.00
C PRO A 200 10.64 -11.00 14.71
N TRP A 201 11.28 -10.12 13.94
CA TRP A 201 12.28 -9.19 14.46
C TRP A 201 11.66 -8.06 15.26
N LEU A 202 10.52 -7.52 14.80
CA LEU A 202 9.79 -6.47 15.51
C LEU A 202 9.23 -6.97 16.84
N GLU A 203 8.76 -8.22 16.90
CA GLU A 203 8.31 -8.87 18.13
C GLU A 203 9.48 -9.08 19.09
N HIS A 204 10.60 -9.58 18.58
CA HIS A 204 11.82 -9.80 19.37
C HIS A 204 12.35 -8.49 20.00
N MET A 205 12.21 -7.36 19.31
CA MET A 205 12.53 -6.02 19.82
C MET A 205 11.42 -5.39 20.70
N GLY A 206 10.29 -6.06 20.91
CA GLY A 206 9.17 -5.52 21.70
C GLY A 206 8.48 -4.31 21.06
N LEU A 207 8.54 -4.20 19.73
CA LEU A 207 7.94 -3.09 18.96
C LEU A 207 6.51 -3.38 18.53
N VAL A 208 6.14 -4.64 18.45
CA VAL A 208 4.79 -5.07 18.10
C VAL A 208 4.32 -6.21 19.01
N PRO A 209 3.00 -6.39 19.20
CA PRO A 209 2.47 -7.50 19.96
C PRO A 209 2.83 -8.85 19.31
N GLU A 210 3.04 -9.88 20.14
CA GLU A 210 3.35 -11.24 19.70
C GLU A 210 2.35 -11.82 18.69
N ALA A 211 2.85 -12.59 17.72
CA ALA A 211 2.13 -13.08 16.56
C ALA A 211 0.86 -13.87 16.89
N LYS A 212 0.85 -14.60 18.02
CA LYS A 212 -0.31 -15.36 18.49
C LYS A 212 -1.53 -14.46 18.76
N LYS A 213 -1.33 -13.21 19.21
CA LYS A 213 -2.41 -12.24 19.41
C LYS A 213 -2.89 -11.61 18.10
N ARG A 214 -2.02 -11.51 17.08
CA ARG A 214 -2.31 -10.91 15.77
C ARG A 214 -2.88 -11.89 14.74
N ARG A 215 -2.56 -13.18 14.80
CA ARG A 215 -3.08 -14.21 13.88
C ARG A 215 -4.61 -14.26 13.83
N ALA A 216 -5.30 -13.92 14.93
CA ALA A 216 -6.75 -13.76 14.95
C ALA A 216 -7.25 -12.59 14.08
N LEU A 217 -6.46 -11.51 13.98
CA LEU A 217 -6.77 -10.31 13.19
C LEU A 217 -6.43 -10.49 11.69
N VAL A 218 -5.32 -11.16 11.37
CA VAL A 218 -4.83 -11.33 9.98
C VAL A 218 -5.59 -12.42 9.22
N LYS A 219 -6.04 -13.49 9.91
CA LYS A 219 -6.83 -14.57 9.29
C LYS A 219 -8.19 -14.10 8.75
N ARG A 220 -8.68 -12.92 9.18
CA ARG A 220 -9.88 -12.25 8.64
C ARG A 220 -9.63 -11.44 7.37
N ALA A 221 -8.37 -11.17 7.01
CA ALA A 221 -7.99 -10.38 5.84
C ALA A 221 -7.48 -11.22 4.65
N LEU A 222 -7.25 -12.52 4.87
CA LEU A 222 -6.58 -13.44 3.95
C LEU A 222 -7.51 -14.59 3.54
N SER A 223 -8.51 -14.28 2.71
CA SER A 223 -9.27 -15.32 2.00
C SER A 223 -9.56 -14.99 0.54
N ALA A 224 -8.79 -14.10 -0.10
CA ALA A 224 -8.87 -13.94 -1.56
C ALA A 224 -8.16 -15.10 -2.27
N ARG A 225 -8.88 -16.22 -2.45
CA ARG A 225 -8.47 -17.32 -3.34
C ARG A 225 -8.90 -17.01 -4.77
N ARG A 226 -7.93 -16.73 -5.65
CA ARG A 226 -8.10 -16.60 -7.12
C ARG A 226 -9.11 -15.47 -7.50
N ASN A 227 -9.11 -15.06 -8.76
CA ASN A 227 -10.14 -14.19 -9.35
C ASN A 227 -11.49 -14.95 -9.44
N SER A 228 -12.09 -15.34 -8.31
CA SER A 228 -13.41 -15.94 -8.24
C SER A 228 -14.44 -14.85 -7.91
N GLU A 229 -15.71 -15.10 -8.21
CA GLU A 229 -16.77 -14.15 -7.81
C GLU A 229 -16.87 -14.02 -6.27
N GLU A 230 -16.50 -15.08 -5.54
CA GLU A 230 -16.45 -15.10 -4.07
C GLU A 230 -15.38 -14.14 -3.53
N SER A 231 -14.18 -14.10 -4.14
CA SER A 231 -13.11 -13.19 -3.69
C SER A 231 -13.43 -11.72 -3.96
N ILE A 232 -14.08 -11.42 -5.09
CA ILE A 232 -14.61 -10.09 -5.39
C ILE A 232 -15.61 -9.66 -4.32
N GLU A 233 -16.53 -10.55 -3.94
CA GLU A 233 -17.58 -10.23 -2.96
C GLU A 233 -17.03 -10.08 -1.55
N GLU A 234 -16.08 -10.92 -1.15
CA GLU A 234 -15.40 -10.82 0.14
C GLU A 234 -14.57 -9.54 0.25
N PHE A 235 -13.78 -9.20 -0.78
CA PHE A 235 -13.04 -7.95 -0.83
C PHE A 235 -13.99 -6.75 -0.74
N ALA A 236 -15.06 -6.76 -1.54
CA ALA A 236 -16.06 -5.70 -1.54
C ALA A 236 -16.74 -5.56 -0.17
N ALA A 237 -16.99 -6.67 0.53
CA ALA A 237 -17.57 -6.67 1.86
C ALA A 237 -16.63 -6.06 2.89
N ASN A 238 -15.40 -6.57 2.97
CA ASN A 238 -14.40 -6.11 3.94
C ASN A 238 -14.05 -4.62 3.73
N LEU A 239 -13.88 -4.19 2.48
CA LEU A 239 -13.61 -2.78 2.16
C LEU A 239 -14.85 -1.90 2.37
N GLY A 240 -16.05 -2.41 2.06
CA GLY A 240 -17.31 -1.73 2.30
C GLY A 240 -17.55 -1.42 3.78
N GLU A 241 -17.19 -2.34 4.68
CA GLU A 241 -17.22 -2.10 6.14
C GLU A 241 -16.27 -0.98 6.55
N ALA A 242 -15.03 -0.98 6.05
CA ALA A 242 -14.08 0.10 6.32
C ALA A 242 -14.58 1.46 5.82
N PHE A 243 -15.16 1.52 4.62
CA PHE A 243 -15.79 2.75 4.12
C PHE A 243 -17.05 3.13 4.90
N GLY A 244 -17.78 2.17 5.45
CA GLY A 244 -18.89 2.39 6.38
C GLY A 244 -18.43 3.10 7.65
N GLU A 245 -17.33 2.65 8.25
CA GLU A 245 -16.70 3.32 9.39
C GLU A 245 -16.17 4.71 9.05
N VAL A 246 -15.54 4.87 7.88
CA VAL A 246 -15.16 6.20 7.36
C VAL A 246 -16.37 7.12 7.27
N ARG A 247 -17.49 6.64 6.71
CA ARG A 247 -18.73 7.42 6.67
C ARG A 247 -19.24 7.74 8.07
N ARG A 248 -19.16 6.82 9.03
CA ARG A 248 -19.59 7.05 10.41
C ARG A 248 -18.83 8.22 11.03
N VAL A 249 -17.50 8.21 10.95
CA VAL A 249 -16.63 9.24 11.58
C VAL A 249 -16.67 10.57 10.84
N LEU A 250 -16.95 10.60 9.53
CA LEU A 250 -17.03 11.85 8.77
C LEU A 250 -18.18 12.74 9.26
N LYS A 251 -17.94 14.05 9.43
CA LYS A 251 -18.97 15.07 9.64
C LYS A 251 -19.95 15.12 8.47
N PRO A 252 -21.17 15.66 8.64
CA PRO A 252 -22.04 15.99 7.51
C PRO A 252 -21.26 16.81 6.47
N HIS A 253 -21.36 16.45 5.19
CA HIS A 253 -20.58 17.04 4.09
C HIS A 253 -19.05 16.82 4.13
N GLY A 254 -18.54 16.02 5.07
CA GLY A 254 -17.14 15.62 5.13
C GLY A 254 -16.71 14.83 3.90
N LEU A 255 -15.42 14.89 3.57
CA LEU A 255 -14.86 14.33 2.34
C LEU A 255 -14.08 13.04 2.59
N LEU A 256 -14.24 12.07 1.69
CA LEU A 256 -13.30 10.96 1.55
C LEU A 256 -12.58 11.17 0.21
N ALA A 257 -11.25 11.15 0.22
CA ALA A 257 -10.46 11.06 -1.00
C ALA A 257 -9.47 9.90 -0.89
N PHE A 258 -9.41 9.08 -1.94
CA PHE A 258 -8.45 7.99 -1.99
C PHE A 258 -7.93 7.77 -3.41
N THR A 259 -6.70 7.29 -3.48
CA THR A 259 -6.07 6.87 -4.74
C THR A 259 -6.36 5.40 -5.00
N PHE A 260 -6.62 5.03 -6.24
CA PHE A 260 -6.81 3.65 -6.65
C PHE A 260 -6.42 3.44 -8.11
N ARG A 261 -5.93 2.23 -8.40
CA ARG A 261 -5.51 1.78 -9.73
C ARG A 261 -5.76 0.30 -9.84
N HIS A 262 -6.40 -0.14 -10.91
CA HIS A 262 -6.49 -1.58 -11.19
C HIS A 262 -6.49 -1.84 -12.69
N SER A 263 -5.71 -2.85 -13.11
CA SER A 263 -5.58 -3.19 -14.53
C SER A 263 -6.81 -3.92 -15.08
N THR A 264 -7.56 -4.62 -14.22
CA THR A 264 -8.71 -5.44 -14.62
C THR A 264 -10.06 -4.82 -14.23
N PRO A 265 -11.14 -5.09 -14.99
CA PRO A 265 -12.51 -4.70 -14.65
C PRO A 265 -12.99 -5.21 -13.28
N GLU A 266 -12.58 -6.41 -12.87
CA GLU A 266 -13.03 -7.08 -11.65
C GLU A 266 -12.65 -6.30 -10.39
N GLY A 267 -11.41 -5.78 -10.31
CA GLY A 267 -10.99 -4.94 -9.19
C GLY A 267 -11.79 -3.63 -9.10
N TRP A 268 -12.18 -3.06 -10.25
CA TRP A 268 -13.06 -1.88 -10.29
C TRP A 268 -14.51 -2.21 -9.90
N LEU A 269 -15.00 -3.39 -10.27
CA LEU A 269 -16.31 -3.87 -9.85
C LEU A 269 -16.35 -4.11 -8.33
N ALA A 270 -15.31 -4.73 -7.78
CA ALA A 270 -15.17 -4.94 -6.33
C ALA A 270 -15.17 -3.60 -5.57
N MET A 271 -14.42 -2.62 -6.09
CA MET A 271 -14.42 -1.25 -5.55
C MET A 271 -15.80 -0.59 -5.62
N ALA A 272 -16.52 -0.72 -6.75
CA ALA A 272 -17.86 -0.16 -6.89
C ALA A 272 -18.84 -0.77 -5.88
N LYS A 273 -18.82 -2.10 -5.70
CA LYS A 273 -19.62 -2.81 -4.70
C LYS A 273 -19.30 -2.34 -3.27
N ALA A 274 -18.02 -2.17 -2.92
CA ALA A 274 -17.60 -1.66 -1.61
C ALA A 274 -18.14 -0.24 -1.35
N LEU A 275 -17.99 0.66 -2.31
CA LEU A 275 -18.46 2.05 -2.21
C LEU A 275 -19.98 2.15 -2.13
N ALA A 276 -20.70 1.32 -2.90
CA ALA A 276 -22.16 1.26 -2.85
C ALA A 276 -22.66 0.94 -1.43
N ARG A 277 -22.02 -0.01 -0.74
CA ARG A 277 -22.33 -0.37 0.65
C ARG A 277 -22.08 0.77 1.64
N SER A 278 -21.11 1.63 1.37
CA SER A 278 -20.77 2.75 2.26
C SER A 278 -21.82 3.84 2.32
N GLY A 279 -22.61 4.05 1.25
CA GLY A 279 -23.56 5.17 1.17
C GLY A 279 -22.90 6.56 1.07
N LEU A 280 -21.67 6.63 0.60
CA LEU A 280 -20.97 7.88 0.25
C LEU A 280 -21.32 8.32 -1.17
N LYS A 281 -21.45 9.63 -1.41
CA LYS A 281 -21.78 10.17 -2.74
C LYS A 281 -20.53 10.60 -3.49
N PRO A 282 -20.32 10.19 -4.75
CA PRO A 282 -19.17 10.65 -5.54
C PRO A 282 -19.28 12.16 -5.82
N VAL A 283 -18.14 12.83 -5.81
CA VAL A 283 -17.97 14.25 -6.10
C VAL A 283 -17.15 14.43 -7.37
N GLN A 284 -16.02 13.72 -7.47
CA GLN A 284 -15.09 13.88 -8.58
C GLN A 284 -14.17 12.68 -8.73
N VAL A 285 -13.67 12.48 -9.95
CA VAL A 285 -12.54 11.60 -10.25
C VAL A 285 -11.44 12.45 -10.89
N LEU A 286 -10.24 12.39 -10.31
CA LEU A 286 -9.07 13.18 -10.71
C LEU A 286 -7.90 12.25 -11.07
N PRO A 287 -7.16 12.51 -12.15
CA PRO A 287 -5.90 11.81 -12.41
C PRO A 287 -4.79 12.32 -11.48
N MET A 288 -3.99 11.41 -10.94
CA MET A 288 -2.81 11.71 -10.13
C MET A 288 -1.59 11.02 -10.76
N PRO A 289 -0.49 11.73 -11.02
CA PRO A 289 0.77 11.10 -11.41
C PRO A 289 1.17 10.04 -10.36
N GLY A 290 1.36 8.79 -10.78
CA GLY A 290 1.94 7.77 -9.92
C GLY A 290 3.46 7.89 -9.86
N GLU A 291 4.12 6.91 -9.24
CA GLU A 291 5.59 6.82 -9.26
C GLU A 291 6.09 6.51 -10.68
N ALA A 292 6.37 7.57 -11.45
CA ALA A 292 6.97 7.47 -12.76
C ALA A 292 8.47 7.08 -12.66
N GLY A 293 8.84 5.91 -13.20
CA GLY A 293 10.10 5.81 -13.94
C GLY A 293 11.30 5.03 -13.37
N THR A 294 11.19 4.22 -12.30
CA THR A 294 12.36 3.40 -11.85
C THR A 294 12.03 2.02 -11.28
N GLY A 295 10.80 1.53 -11.42
CA GLY A 295 10.42 0.19 -10.96
C GLY A 295 10.77 -0.89 -11.99
N LEU A 296 11.22 -2.06 -11.54
CA LEU A 296 11.42 -3.26 -12.39
C LEU A 296 10.11 -3.77 -13.05
N HIS A 297 8.96 -3.19 -12.70
CA HIS A 297 7.62 -3.56 -13.17
C HIS A 297 7.02 -2.59 -14.19
N THR A 298 7.74 -1.55 -14.61
CA THR A 298 7.25 -0.62 -15.62
C THR A 298 7.67 -1.13 -17.00
N HIS A 299 6.69 -1.58 -17.80
CA HIS A 299 6.86 -1.91 -19.22
C HIS A 299 5.87 -1.13 -20.08
N ASP A 300 6.05 -1.14 -21.41
CA ASP A 300 5.10 -0.54 -22.34
C ASP A 300 3.68 -1.09 -22.08
N GLY A 301 2.69 -0.19 -22.03
CA GLY A 301 1.30 -0.51 -21.65
C GLY A 301 1.01 -0.49 -20.14
N THR A 302 1.99 -0.19 -19.28
CA THR A 302 1.73 0.03 -17.85
C THR A 302 1.09 1.40 -17.64
N SER A 303 0.04 1.48 -16.83
CA SER A 303 -0.51 2.76 -16.39
C SER A 303 0.52 3.47 -15.49
N LEU A 304 0.73 4.76 -15.72
CA LEU A 304 1.60 5.64 -14.94
C LEU A 304 0.79 6.58 -14.03
N TRP A 305 -0.53 6.66 -14.22
CA TRP A 305 -1.42 7.55 -13.48
C TRP A 305 -2.45 6.78 -12.64
N ASP A 306 -2.60 7.21 -11.40
CA ASP A 306 -3.66 6.76 -10.51
C ASP A 306 -4.94 7.57 -10.73
N ALA A 307 -6.07 7.01 -10.29
CA ALA A 307 -7.31 7.74 -10.16
C ALA A 307 -7.56 8.08 -8.68
N VAL A 308 -7.72 9.36 -8.39
CA VAL A 308 -8.21 9.85 -7.10
C VAL A 308 -9.71 9.97 -7.16
N LEU A 309 -10.41 9.15 -6.38
CA LEU A 309 -11.86 9.24 -6.24
C LEU A 309 -12.19 10.07 -5.00
N VAL A 310 -13.03 11.08 -5.19
CA VAL A 310 -13.49 11.98 -4.13
C VAL A 310 -14.97 11.73 -3.88
N PHE A 311 -15.32 11.51 -2.63
CA PHE A 311 -16.65 11.25 -2.13
C PHE A 311 -17.01 12.21 -1.00
N ARG A 312 -18.32 12.35 -0.74
CA ARG A 312 -18.86 13.20 0.32
C ARG A 312 -19.92 12.45 1.13
N LYS A 313 -19.94 12.67 2.44
CA LYS A 313 -21.05 12.24 3.30
C LYS A 313 -22.27 13.14 3.08
N LEU A 314 -23.34 12.57 2.54
CA LEU A 314 -24.63 13.23 2.34
C LEU A 314 -25.77 12.37 2.93
N PRO A 315 -26.96 12.96 3.20
CA PRO A 315 -28.17 12.21 3.51
C PRO A 315 -28.41 11.17 2.39
N THR A 316 -28.62 9.92 2.79
CA THR A 316 -28.47 8.73 1.97
C THR A 316 -29.18 8.82 0.60
N THR A 317 -28.44 8.55 -0.46
CA THR A 317 -28.98 8.27 -1.80
C THR A 317 -28.58 6.86 -2.19
N VAL A 318 -29.56 6.05 -2.61
CA VAL A 318 -29.36 4.64 -2.96
C VAL A 318 -28.47 4.54 -4.19
N PRO A 319 -27.39 3.74 -4.17
CA PRO A 319 -26.57 3.46 -5.36
C PRO A 319 -27.39 2.78 -6.46
N THR A 320 -27.09 3.05 -7.72
CA THR A 320 -27.71 2.35 -8.87
C THR A 320 -26.76 1.28 -9.42
N GLU A 321 -27.26 0.08 -9.67
CA GLU A 321 -26.43 -1.05 -10.15
C GLU A 321 -26.12 -0.99 -11.67
N GLY A 322 -26.68 -0.03 -12.39
CA GLY A 322 -26.50 0.11 -13.84
C GLY A 322 -26.27 1.56 -14.28
N LEU A 323 -25.92 1.70 -15.56
CA LEU A 323 -25.57 2.95 -16.22
C LEU A 323 -26.49 3.22 -17.41
N THR A 324 -26.75 4.49 -17.72
CA THR A 324 -27.32 4.91 -18.99
C THR A 324 -26.22 5.15 -20.02
N LYS A 325 -26.58 5.12 -21.30
CA LYS A 325 -25.68 5.55 -22.39
C LYS A 325 -25.13 6.97 -22.17
N GLN A 326 -25.94 7.87 -21.62
CA GLN A 326 -25.54 9.25 -21.33
C GLN A 326 -24.48 9.32 -20.23
N GLN A 327 -24.63 8.54 -19.14
CA GLN A 327 -23.63 8.48 -18.07
C GLN A 327 -22.29 7.92 -18.57
N VAL A 328 -22.31 6.87 -19.41
CA VAL A 328 -21.10 6.31 -20.04
C VAL A 328 -20.43 7.34 -20.95
N ALA A 329 -21.20 8.07 -21.76
CA ALA A 329 -20.68 9.14 -22.61
C ALA A 329 -20.07 10.29 -21.80
N ALA A 330 -20.71 10.69 -20.69
CA ALA A 330 -20.21 11.73 -19.79
C ALA A 330 -18.89 11.33 -19.12
N ALA A 331 -18.78 10.09 -18.64
CA ALA A 331 -17.54 9.52 -18.09
C ALA A 331 -16.40 9.58 -19.12
N ARG A 332 -16.65 9.08 -20.34
CA ARG A 332 -15.67 9.09 -21.43
C ARG A 332 -15.26 10.50 -21.83
N ALA A 333 -16.20 11.43 -21.93
CA ALA A 333 -15.92 12.83 -22.22
C ALA A 333 -15.05 13.47 -21.12
N SER A 334 -15.28 13.14 -19.86
CA SER A 334 -14.48 13.62 -18.72
C SER A 334 -13.01 13.19 -18.82
N VAL A 335 -12.77 11.91 -19.10
CA VAL A 335 -11.41 11.37 -19.24
C VAL A 335 -10.71 11.90 -20.50
N ARG A 336 -11.44 12.07 -21.61
CA ARG A 336 -10.88 12.70 -22.83
C ARG A 336 -10.34 14.11 -22.54
N ARG A 337 -11.05 14.93 -21.78
CA ARG A 337 -10.56 16.26 -21.37
C ARG A 337 -9.24 16.19 -20.60
N TRP A 338 -9.07 15.20 -19.72
CA TRP A 338 -7.80 15.00 -19.01
C TRP A 338 -6.69 14.54 -19.95
N ARG A 339 -6.95 13.59 -20.85
CA ARG A 339 -6.00 13.16 -21.87
C ARG A 339 -5.54 14.35 -22.72
N ASP A 340 -6.46 15.18 -23.21
CA ASP A 340 -6.12 16.35 -24.03
C ASP A 340 -5.29 17.39 -23.26
N ARG A 341 -5.56 17.54 -21.94
CA ARG A 341 -4.78 18.41 -21.06
C ARG A 341 -3.35 17.91 -20.84
N PHE A 342 -3.13 16.60 -20.74
CA PHE A 342 -1.82 16.02 -20.44
C PHE A 342 -1.05 15.53 -21.67
N ARG A 343 -1.68 15.39 -22.84
CA ARG A 343 -1.03 14.98 -24.09
C ARG A 343 0.16 15.87 -24.49
N ARG A 344 0.18 17.12 -24.02
CA ARG A 344 1.25 18.11 -24.29
C ARG A 344 2.31 18.20 -23.17
N GLN A 345 2.31 17.30 -22.19
CA GLN A 345 3.34 17.28 -21.14
C GLN A 345 4.45 16.30 -21.49
N ASP A 346 5.67 16.79 -21.61
CA ASP A 346 6.84 15.98 -22.01
C ASP A 346 7.35 15.05 -20.91
N ARG A 347 7.05 15.35 -19.62
CA ARG A 347 7.64 14.62 -18.47
C ARG A 347 6.90 13.35 -18.09
N LEU A 348 5.58 13.30 -18.30
CA LEU A 348 4.78 12.12 -17.97
C LEU A 348 3.62 12.01 -18.96
N PRO A 349 3.76 11.20 -20.03
CA PRO A 349 2.68 11.03 -20.99
C PRO A 349 1.47 10.38 -20.30
N PHE A 350 0.28 10.72 -20.78
CA PHE A 350 -0.97 10.07 -20.39
C PHE A 350 -1.35 9.08 -21.48
N ASN A 351 -1.04 7.79 -21.27
CA ASN A 351 -1.14 6.74 -22.28
C ASN A 351 -2.54 6.08 -22.28
N ASP A 352 -2.75 5.08 -23.14
CA ASP A 352 -4.05 4.40 -23.25
C ASP A 352 -4.38 3.55 -22.00
N ALA A 353 -3.37 3.03 -21.30
CA ALA A 353 -3.59 2.34 -20.03
C ALA A 353 -4.06 3.31 -18.93
N ASP A 354 -3.54 4.55 -18.92
CA ASP A 354 -3.98 5.63 -18.04
C ASP A 354 -5.41 6.07 -18.36
N PHE A 355 -5.73 6.16 -19.67
CA PHE A 355 -7.08 6.42 -20.13
C PHE A 355 -8.04 5.34 -19.66
N ALA A 356 -7.68 4.06 -19.83
CA ALA A 356 -8.50 2.94 -19.39
C ALA A 356 -8.70 2.94 -17.87
N ASN A 357 -7.63 3.16 -17.10
CA ASN A 357 -7.68 3.22 -15.64
C ASN A 357 -8.61 4.35 -15.16
N LEU A 358 -8.43 5.57 -15.67
CA LEU A 358 -9.25 6.72 -15.28
C LEU A 358 -10.70 6.58 -15.78
N LEU A 359 -10.93 5.95 -16.93
CA LEU A 359 -12.28 5.69 -17.44
C LEU A 359 -13.02 4.70 -16.55
N ARG A 360 -12.38 3.61 -16.12
CA ARG A 360 -13.00 2.69 -15.16
C ARG A 360 -13.34 3.38 -13.85
N ALA A 361 -12.43 4.20 -13.30
CA ALA A 361 -12.72 5.03 -12.12
C ALA A 361 -13.93 5.95 -12.32
N SER A 362 -14.01 6.60 -13.49
CA SER A 362 -15.10 7.48 -13.85
C SER A 362 -16.43 6.74 -14.02
N LEU A 363 -16.42 5.50 -14.52
CA LEU A 363 -17.60 4.63 -14.63
C LEU A 363 -18.09 4.15 -13.26
N VAL A 364 -17.17 3.84 -12.32
CA VAL A 364 -17.51 3.56 -10.92
C VAL A 364 -18.13 4.79 -10.27
N GLY A 365 -17.58 5.99 -10.48
CA GLY A 365 -18.23 7.23 -10.05
C GLY A 365 -19.63 7.38 -10.66
N ALA A 366 -19.78 7.09 -11.95
CA ALA A 366 -21.04 7.20 -12.67
C ALA A 366 -22.14 6.29 -12.10
N SER A 367 -21.82 5.03 -11.77
CA SER A 367 -22.81 4.09 -11.21
C SER A 367 -23.28 4.50 -9.81
N LEU A 368 -22.46 5.29 -9.11
CA LEU A 368 -22.77 5.85 -7.80
C LEU A 368 -23.41 7.25 -7.87
N GLY A 369 -23.72 7.74 -9.08
CA GLY A 369 -24.45 8.99 -9.30
C GLY A 369 -23.60 10.23 -9.57
N LEU A 370 -22.32 10.09 -9.94
CA LEU A 370 -21.44 11.23 -10.27
C LEU A 370 -21.99 12.11 -11.41
N TYR A 371 -22.71 11.49 -12.36
CA TYR A 371 -23.33 12.17 -13.50
C TYR A 371 -24.86 12.15 -13.42
N GLY A 372 -25.41 12.19 -12.20
CA GLY A 372 -26.84 12.08 -11.92
C GLY A 372 -27.32 10.63 -11.75
N TYR A 373 -28.54 10.45 -11.24
CA TYR A 373 -29.19 9.15 -11.06
C TYR A 373 -30.07 8.81 -12.25
N ALA A 374 -30.06 7.55 -12.66
CA ALA A 374 -30.94 7.03 -13.69
C ALA A 374 -32.12 6.29 -13.07
N LYS A 375 -33.33 6.51 -13.59
CA LYS A 375 -34.52 5.72 -13.23
C LYS A 375 -34.55 4.35 -13.93
N ASN A 376 -34.01 4.29 -15.16
CA ASN A 376 -33.86 3.08 -15.96
C ASN A 376 -32.41 2.98 -16.44
N THR A 377 -31.80 1.80 -16.33
CA THR A 377 -30.40 1.56 -16.71
C THR A 377 -30.33 0.70 -17.97
N ASP A 378 -29.48 1.08 -18.91
CA ASP A 378 -29.34 0.39 -20.20
C ASP A 378 -28.17 -0.61 -20.21
N ILE A 379 -27.15 -0.36 -19.39
CA ILE A 379 -25.85 -1.02 -19.44
C ILE A 379 -25.46 -1.45 -18.02
N GLY A 380 -25.19 -2.74 -17.82
CA GLY A 380 -24.63 -3.23 -16.57
C GLY A 380 -23.20 -2.72 -16.35
N LEU A 381 -22.86 -2.34 -15.11
CA LEU A 381 -21.54 -1.78 -14.80
C LEU A 381 -20.39 -2.70 -15.22
N ARG A 382 -20.52 -4.02 -15.01
CA ARG A 382 -19.53 -5.03 -15.43
C ARG A 382 -19.22 -4.92 -16.94
N SER A 383 -20.26 -4.94 -17.76
CA SER A 383 -20.12 -4.80 -19.22
C SER A 383 -19.49 -3.45 -19.61
N ALA A 384 -19.86 -2.35 -18.93
CA ALA A 384 -19.26 -1.05 -19.18
C ALA A 384 -17.75 -1.03 -18.86
N LEU A 385 -17.31 -1.68 -17.79
CA LEU A 385 -15.91 -1.77 -17.37
C LEU A 385 -15.06 -2.65 -18.31
N GLU A 386 -15.64 -3.74 -18.83
CA GLU A 386 -15.02 -4.63 -19.81
C GLU A 386 -14.82 -3.94 -21.17
N ASN A 387 -15.82 -3.18 -21.62
CA ASN A 387 -15.81 -2.46 -22.90
C ASN A 387 -14.86 -1.24 -22.95
N VAL A 388 -14.14 -0.94 -21.87
CA VAL A 388 -13.14 0.16 -21.84
C VAL A 388 -11.97 -0.08 -22.81
N VAL A 389 -11.66 -1.34 -23.12
CA VAL A 389 -10.48 -1.73 -23.92
C VAL A 389 -10.71 -1.61 -25.44
N GLN A 390 -11.97 -1.50 -25.89
CA GLN A 390 -12.33 -1.62 -27.31
C GLN A 390 -12.49 -0.30 -28.08
N GLY A 391 -11.96 0.85 -27.61
CA GLY A 391 -12.29 2.15 -28.22
C GLY A 391 -11.20 3.20 -28.26
#